data_AF-A0A1G9N203-F1
#
_entry.id   AF-A0A1G9N203-F1
#
_cell.length_a   1.000
_cell.length_b   1.000
_cell.length_c   1.000
_cell.angle_alpha   90.00
_cell.angle_beta   90.00
_cell.angle_gamma   90.00
#
_symmetry.space_group_name_H-M   'P 1'
#
loop_
_entity.id
_entity.type
_entity.pdbx_description
1 polymer ?
#
loop_
_entity_poly.entity_id
_entity_poly.type
_entity_poly.pdbx_seq_one_letter_code
_entity_poly.pdbx_strand_id
1 'polypeptide(L)'
;MSISALAILGVAAAMILALVMARPVRRTHPGRFRRRLARPRLKPMSRSEAEQYLAQWAVISGRFVESPGEATAGARDLLDTVATARGLPTASPEVRAHALKALFPGHAEAAPGLHAAAEQAAAGNADVESLRQAMLAGRALLRELVAAPPRVPDVAPVSQRKAAVPGRRVPPQRSATLHP
;
A
#
# COMPACT_ATOMS: atom_id res chain seq x y z
N MET A 1 -4.16 -49.99 -9.82
CA MET A 1 -5.12 -48.99 -10.35
C MET A 1 -4.98 -47.73 -9.49
N SER A 2 -4.50 -46.66 -10.11
CA SER A 2 -4.02 -45.43 -9.47
C SER A 2 -5.15 -44.44 -9.18
N ILE A 3 -5.11 -43.77 -8.03
CA ILE A 3 -5.82 -42.51 -7.80
C ILE A 3 -4.79 -41.53 -7.21
N SER A 4 -4.03 -40.93 -8.13
CA SER A 4 -3.06 -39.87 -7.86
C SER A 4 -3.24 -38.83 -8.97
N ALA A 5 -4.24 -37.96 -8.83
CA ALA A 5 -4.47 -36.75 -9.64
C ALA A 5 -5.75 -36.13 -9.07
N LEU A 6 -5.70 -35.13 -8.22
CA LEU A 6 -5.64 -33.74 -8.65
C LEU A 6 -5.14 -32.86 -7.49
N ALA A 7 -3.88 -33.03 -7.12
CA ALA A 7 -3.06 -31.88 -6.76
C ALA A 7 -2.66 -31.20 -8.08
N ILE A 8 -2.47 -29.88 -8.08
CA ILE A 8 -2.05 -29.03 -9.22
C ILE A 8 -3.23 -28.34 -9.94
N LEU A 9 -3.89 -27.40 -9.25
CA LEU A 9 -4.34 -26.16 -9.90
C LEU A 9 -4.37 -24.95 -8.95
N GLY A 10 -3.58 -24.99 -7.86
CA GLY A 10 -3.39 -23.88 -6.93
C GLY A 10 -2.00 -23.23 -6.97
N VAL A 11 -1.08 -23.75 -7.79
CA VAL A 11 0.35 -23.36 -7.76
C VAL A 11 0.75 -22.50 -8.97
N ALA A 12 -0.01 -22.51 -10.07
CA ALA A 12 0.36 -21.78 -11.29
C ALA A 12 0.09 -20.26 -11.21
N ALA A 13 -0.84 -19.80 -10.37
CA ALA A 13 -1.09 -18.37 -10.17
C ALA A 13 -0.14 -17.73 -9.13
N ALA A 14 0.43 -18.54 -8.23
CA ALA A 14 1.37 -18.06 -7.19
C ALA A 14 2.81 -17.89 -7.71
N MET A 15 3.19 -18.60 -8.78
CA MET A 15 4.55 -18.53 -9.34
C MET A 15 4.84 -17.27 -10.17
N ILE A 16 3.80 -16.57 -10.66
CA ILE A 16 4.00 -15.35 -11.47
C ILE A 16 4.31 -14.13 -10.58
N LEU A 17 3.95 -14.15 -9.29
CA LEU A 17 4.24 -13.04 -8.37
C LEU A 17 5.63 -13.13 -7.69
N ALA A 18 6.35 -14.24 -7.85
CA ALA A 18 7.61 -14.49 -7.14
C ALA A 18 8.89 -13.98 -7.84
N LEU A 19 8.82 -13.45 -9.07
CA LEU A 19 10.03 -13.19 -9.88
C LEU A 19 10.46 -11.71 -10.00
N VAL A 20 10.12 -10.81 -9.06
CA VAL A 20 10.58 -9.39 -9.17
C VAL A 20 11.31 -8.82 -7.95
N MET A 21 11.35 -9.46 -6.76
CA MET A 21 11.90 -8.80 -5.56
C MET A 21 13.00 -9.57 -4.82
N ALA A 22 14.00 -10.08 -5.55
CA ALA A 22 15.29 -10.40 -4.95
C ALA A 22 16.18 -9.13 -4.91
N ARG A 23 15.98 -8.27 -3.91
CA ARG A 23 16.99 -7.29 -3.49
C ARG A 23 17.37 -7.56 -2.02
N PRO A 24 18.64 -7.85 -1.71
CA PRO A 24 19.01 -8.26 -0.36
C PRO A 24 18.94 -7.05 0.58
N VAL A 25 18.01 -7.07 1.52
CA VAL A 25 17.89 -6.07 2.58
C VAL A 25 18.85 -6.44 3.71
N ARG A 26 19.87 -5.59 3.92
CA ARG A 26 20.78 -5.68 5.07
C ARG A 26 19.99 -5.47 6.36
N ARG A 27 20.00 -6.47 7.25
CA ARG A 27 19.40 -6.40 8.60
C ARG A 27 20.09 -5.32 9.42
N THR A 28 19.32 -4.42 10.04
CA THR A 28 19.84 -3.42 11.00
C THR A 28 19.18 -3.60 12.37
N HIS A 29 19.99 -3.48 13.43
CA HIS A 29 19.68 -3.71 14.85
C HIS A 29 18.54 -2.82 15.41
N PRO A 30 17.75 -3.31 16.41
CA PRO A 30 16.68 -2.53 17.01
C PRO A 30 17.23 -1.61 18.12
N GLY A 31 17.34 -0.31 17.83
CA GLY A 31 17.71 0.72 18.79
C GLY A 31 16.65 1.82 18.88
N ARG A 32 15.88 1.82 19.98
CA ARG A 32 15.11 2.96 20.54
C ARG A 32 14.36 3.85 19.53
N PHE A 33 13.21 3.42 19.01
CA PHE A 33 12.30 4.30 18.26
C PHE A 33 11.41 5.15 19.18
N ARG A 34 12.02 5.97 20.04
CA ARG A 34 11.41 7.27 20.43
C ARG A 34 11.94 8.35 19.49
N ARG A 35 11.80 8.15 18.19
CA ARG A 35 11.86 9.25 17.22
C ARG A 35 10.42 9.65 16.99
N ARG A 36 10.12 10.95 17.00
CA ARG A 36 8.89 11.49 16.40
C ARG A 36 8.74 10.80 15.04
N LEU A 37 7.88 9.79 14.95
CA LEU A 37 7.57 9.15 13.69
C LEU A 37 6.93 10.28 12.89
N ALA A 38 7.65 10.77 11.89
CA ALA A 38 7.06 11.63 10.89
C ALA A 38 5.76 10.96 10.47
N ARG A 39 4.64 11.70 10.50
CA ARG A 39 3.31 11.14 10.19
C ARG A 39 3.46 10.21 8.98
N PRO A 40 3.00 8.95 9.05
CA PRO A 40 3.19 8.00 7.97
C PRO A 40 2.70 8.62 6.66
N ARG A 41 3.48 8.50 5.59
CA ARG A 41 3.15 9.08 4.29
C ARG A 41 2.52 8.01 3.42
N LEU A 42 1.50 8.39 2.66
CA LEU A 42 0.87 7.52 1.68
C LEU A 42 1.35 7.88 0.28
N LYS A 43 1.91 6.91 -0.43
CA LYS A 43 2.22 7.02 -1.86
C LYS A 43 0.93 7.09 -2.68
N PRO A 44 0.92 7.77 -3.84
CA PRO A 44 -0.24 7.78 -4.74
C PRO A 44 -0.58 6.35 -5.21
N MET A 45 -1.86 6.12 -5.51
CA MET A 45 -2.38 4.87 -6.07
C MET A 45 -3.28 5.24 -7.24
N SER A 46 -3.15 4.55 -8.36
CA SER A 46 -4.03 4.76 -9.51
C SER A 46 -5.42 4.23 -9.25
N ARG A 47 -6.41 4.75 -9.97
CA ARG A 47 -7.79 4.27 -9.89
C ARG A 47 -7.91 2.79 -10.27
N SER A 48 -7.19 2.35 -11.30
CA SER A 48 -7.17 0.95 -11.73
C SER A 48 -6.60 0.01 -10.67
N GLU A 49 -5.53 0.40 -9.98
CA GLU A 49 -4.98 -0.40 -8.86
C GLU A 49 -5.98 -0.49 -7.70
N ALA A 50 -6.63 0.63 -7.36
CA ALA A 50 -7.67 0.65 -6.32
C ALA A 50 -8.83 -0.29 -6.66
N GLU A 51 -9.33 -0.26 -7.90
CA GLU A 51 -10.40 -1.14 -8.38
C GLU A 51 -9.98 -2.62 -8.35
N GLN A 52 -8.73 -2.93 -8.72
CA GLN A 52 -8.20 -4.30 -8.64
C GLN A 52 -8.19 -4.82 -7.20
N TYR A 53 -7.73 -4.04 -6.24
CA TYR A 53 -7.71 -4.46 -4.83
C TYR A 53 -9.12 -4.65 -4.26
N LEU A 54 -10.08 -3.80 -4.64
CA LEU A 54 -11.47 -3.95 -4.25
C LEU A 54 -12.11 -5.21 -4.87
N ALA A 55 -11.78 -5.53 -6.11
CA ALA A 55 -12.22 -6.77 -6.76
C ALA A 55 -11.62 -8.00 -6.08
N GLN A 56 -10.34 -7.99 -5.74
CA GLN A 56 -9.68 -9.06 -4.98
C GLN A 56 -10.35 -9.28 -3.61
N TRP A 57 -10.67 -8.18 -2.90
CA TRP A 57 -11.39 -8.26 -1.63
C TRP A 57 -12.75 -8.95 -1.80
N ALA A 58 -13.49 -8.63 -2.87
CA ALA A 58 -14.79 -9.26 -3.15
C ALA A 58 -14.65 -10.77 -3.39
N VAL A 59 -13.65 -11.20 -4.15
CA VAL A 59 -13.35 -12.63 -4.38
C VAL A 59 -13.02 -13.34 -3.06
N ILE A 60 -12.16 -12.74 -2.23
CA ILE A 60 -11.80 -13.30 -0.91
C ILE A 60 -13.04 -13.41 -0.01
N SER A 61 -13.87 -12.36 0.04
CA SER A 61 -15.08 -12.34 0.85
C SER A 61 -16.10 -13.40 0.41
N GLY A 62 -16.18 -13.69 -0.90
CA GLY A 62 -17.07 -14.73 -1.43
C GLY A 62 -16.74 -16.14 -0.91
N ARG A 63 -15.48 -16.41 -0.56
CA ARG A 63 -15.05 -17.70 -0.01
C ARG A 63 -15.34 -17.85 1.48
N PHE A 64 -15.77 -16.79 2.16
CA PHE A 64 -15.97 -16.80 3.61
C PHE A 64 -17.01 -17.83 4.06
N VAL A 65 -18.02 -18.12 3.22
CA VAL A 65 -19.06 -19.10 3.55
C VAL A 65 -18.49 -20.52 3.64
N GLU A 66 -17.59 -20.86 2.72
CA GLU A 66 -16.98 -22.20 2.62
C GLU A 66 -15.79 -22.34 3.58
N SER A 67 -14.93 -21.32 3.63
CA SER A 67 -13.70 -21.31 4.40
C SER A 67 -13.51 -19.97 5.14
N PRO A 68 -14.20 -19.74 6.27
CA PRO A 68 -14.11 -18.48 7.02
C PRO A 68 -12.69 -18.09 7.43
N GLY A 69 -11.90 -19.07 7.89
CA GLY A 69 -10.51 -18.88 8.32
C GLY A 69 -9.59 -18.48 7.17
N GLU A 70 -9.65 -19.21 6.05
CA GLU A 70 -8.83 -18.92 4.86
C GLU A 70 -9.19 -17.55 4.24
N ALA A 71 -10.48 -17.22 4.18
CA ALA A 71 -10.93 -15.91 3.70
C ALA A 71 -10.40 -14.78 4.59
N THR A 72 -10.42 -14.98 5.92
CA THR A 72 -9.90 -13.99 6.88
C THR A 72 -8.40 -13.81 6.74
N ALA A 73 -7.63 -14.89 6.59
CA ALA A 73 -6.19 -14.84 6.34
C ALA A 73 -5.87 -14.14 5.01
N GLY A 74 -6.59 -14.48 3.93
CA GLY A 74 -6.42 -13.82 2.63
C GLY A 74 -6.73 -12.32 2.68
N ALA A 75 -7.74 -11.92 3.44
CA ALA A 75 -8.08 -10.50 3.62
C ALA A 75 -6.99 -9.74 4.40
N ARG A 76 -6.41 -10.36 5.43
CA ARG A 76 -5.25 -9.82 6.17
C ARG A 76 -4.08 -9.58 5.22
N ASP A 77 -3.74 -10.58 4.41
CA ASP A 77 -2.60 -10.52 3.49
C ASP A 77 -2.81 -9.50 2.37
N LEU A 78 -4.05 -9.37 1.86
CA LEU A 78 -4.43 -8.32 0.93
C LEU A 78 -4.22 -6.94 1.56
N LEU A 79 -4.69 -6.73 2.79
CA LEU A 79 -4.54 -5.45 3.49
C LEU A 79 -3.07 -5.07 3.70
N ASP A 80 -2.23 -6.05 4.04
CA ASP A 80 -0.78 -5.87 4.15
C ASP A 80 -0.12 -5.54 2.81
N THR A 81 -0.60 -6.15 1.72
CA THR A 81 -0.15 -5.87 0.35
C THR A 81 -0.49 -4.44 -0.05
N VAL A 82 -1.74 -4.01 0.16
CA VAL A 82 -2.18 -2.63 -0.14
C VAL A 82 -1.42 -1.63 0.72
N ALA A 83 -1.24 -1.91 2.01
CA ALA A 83 -0.47 -1.05 2.91
C ALA A 83 0.97 -0.87 2.42
N THR A 84 1.61 -1.95 1.97
CA THR A 84 2.96 -1.93 1.40
C THR A 84 3.01 -1.13 0.09
N ALA A 85 2.04 -1.32 -0.80
CA ALA A 85 1.91 -0.55 -2.05
C ALA A 85 1.78 0.96 -1.77
N ARG A 86 1.08 1.31 -0.70
CA ARG A 86 0.91 2.68 -0.21
C ARG A 86 2.14 3.23 0.52
N GLY A 87 3.22 2.45 0.63
CA GLY A 87 4.49 2.86 1.20
C GLY A 87 4.56 2.76 2.73
N LEU A 88 3.65 2.01 3.35
CA LEU A 88 3.71 1.73 4.79
C LEU A 88 4.82 0.70 5.08
N PRO A 89 5.37 0.70 6.31
CA PRO A 89 6.48 -0.20 6.67
C PRO A 89 6.13 -1.68 6.51
N THR A 90 7.11 -2.47 6.07
CA THR A 90 7.03 -3.93 5.98
C THR A 90 7.67 -4.66 7.16
N ALA A 91 8.25 -3.92 8.11
CA ALA A 91 9.11 -4.47 9.16
C ALA A 91 8.41 -5.46 10.10
N SER A 92 7.20 -5.14 10.56
CA SER A 92 6.37 -6.03 11.39
C SER A 92 4.89 -5.64 11.35
N PRO A 93 3.95 -6.57 11.66
CA PRO A 93 2.53 -6.27 11.76
C PRO A 93 2.23 -5.12 12.74
N GLU A 94 2.93 -5.05 13.87
CA GLU A 94 2.70 -4.05 14.92
C GLU A 94 3.12 -2.64 14.45
N VAL A 95 4.27 -2.54 13.78
CA VAL A 95 4.76 -1.27 13.23
C VAL A 95 3.79 -0.77 12.15
N ARG A 96 3.29 -1.67 11.29
CA ARG A 96 2.31 -1.32 10.26
C ARG A 96 0.97 -0.92 10.87
N ALA A 97 0.48 -1.66 11.86
CA ALA A 97 -0.74 -1.34 12.59
C ALA A 97 -0.66 0.04 13.26
N HIS A 98 0.48 0.37 13.87
CA HIS A 98 0.70 1.70 14.44
C HIS A 98 0.62 2.81 13.37
N ALA A 99 1.20 2.58 12.20
CA ALA A 99 1.12 3.53 11.10
C ALA A 99 -0.32 3.68 10.56
N LEU A 100 -1.06 2.58 10.41
CA LEU A 100 -2.47 2.58 9.99
C LEU A 100 -3.34 3.32 11.00
N LYS A 101 -3.18 3.05 12.30
CA LYS A 101 -3.88 3.75 13.39
C LYS A 101 -3.63 5.25 13.38
N ALA A 102 -2.39 5.69 13.12
CA ALA A 102 -2.06 7.10 13.01
C ALA A 102 -2.68 7.78 11.77
N LEU A 103 -2.89 7.03 10.68
CA LEU A 103 -3.43 7.55 9.43
C LEU A 103 -4.96 7.54 9.36
N PHE A 104 -5.57 6.50 9.93
CA PHE A 104 -6.99 6.15 9.86
C PHE A 104 -7.54 5.88 11.27
N PRO A 105 -7.62 6.90 12.15
CA PRO A 105 -8.02 6.70 13.54
C PRO A 105 -9.42 6.09 13.70
N GLY A 106 -10.35 6.36 12.76
CA GLY A 106 -11.69 5.74 12.74
C GLY A 106 -11.70 4.24 12.45
N HIS A 107 -10.57 3.68 11.99
CA HIS A 107 -10.38 2.26 11.69
C HIS A 107 -9.14 1.69 12.39
N ALA A 108 -8.76 2.28 13.53
CA ALA A 108 -7.53 1.96 14.25
C ALA A 108 -7.38 0.46 14.58
N GLU A 109 -8.49 -0.19 14.92
CA GLU A 109 -8.51 -1.59 15.38
C GLU A 109 -8.77 -2.59 14.25
N ALA A 110 -9.03 -2.12 13.02
CA ALA A 110 -9.36 -3.00 11.89
C ALA A 110 -8.19 -3.91 11.50
N ALA A 111 -6.97 -3.37 11.39
CA ALA A 111 -5.79 -4.17 11.03
C ALA A 111 -5.34 -5.11 12.17
N PRO A 112 -5.20 -4.66 13.44
CA PRO A 112 -4.94 -5.56 14.57
C PRO A 112 -6.00 -6.65 14.73
N GLY A 113 -7.29 -6.28 14.63
CA GLY A 113 -8.40 -7.22 14.77
C GLY A 113 -8.41 -8.27 13.66
N LEU A 114 -8.16 -7.87 12.41
CA LEU A 114 -8.06 -8.81 11.29
C LEU A 114 -6.86 -9.73 11.41
N HIS A 115 -5.72 -9.24 11.92
CA HIS A 115 -4.56 -10.06 12.21
C HIS A 115 -4.84 -11.09 13.31
N ALA A 116 -5.39 -10.64 14.46
CA ALA A 116 -5.74 -11.52 15.57
C ALA A 116 -6.76 -12.59 15.18
N ALA A 117 -7.79 -12.22 14.41
CA ALA A 117 -8.79 -13.13 13.88
C ALA A 117 -8.17 -14.22 12.99
N ALA A 118 -7.24 -13.85 12.11
CA ALA A 118 -6.52 -14.80 11.26
C ALA A 118 -5.66 -15.78 12.08
N GLU A 119 -4.95 -15.29 13.10
CA GLU A 119 -4.14 -16.15 14.00
C GLU A 119 -5.02 -17.10 14.82
N GLN A 120 -6.15 -16.62 15.34
CA GLN A 120 -7.11 -17.46 16.06
C GLN A 120 -7.75 -18.52 15.15
N ALA A 121 -8.05 -18.18 13.90
CA ALA A 121 -8.56 -19.14 12.92
C ALA A 121 -7.53 -20.22 12.61
N ALA A 122 -6.26 -19.84 12.41
CA ALA A 122 -5.17 -20.78 12.20
C ALA A 122 -4.95 -21.71 13.40
N ALA A 123 -5.21 -21.22 14.62
CA ALA A 123 -5.18 -22.01 15.84
C ALA A 123 -6.45 -22.86 16.08
N GLY A 124 -7.46 -22.78 15.22
CA GLY A 124 -8.73 -23.51 15.38
C GLY A 124 -9.63 -22.99 16.51
N ASN A 125 -9.37 -21.78 17.01
CA ASN A 125 -10.01 -21.21 18.20
C ASN A 125 -10.91 -19.99 17.91
N ALA A 126 -11.09 -19.62 16.64
CA ALA A 126 -11.92 -18.48 16.28
C ALA A 126 -13.40 -18.86 16.09
N ASP A 127 -14.30 -18.03 16.60
CA ASP A 127 -15.70 -18.10 16.23
C ASP A 127 -15.95 -17.38 14.90
N VAL A 128 -16.87 -17.92 14.09
CA VAL A 128 -17.17 -17.43 12.74
C VAL A 128 -17.70 -15.99 12.77
N GLU A 129 -18.40 -15.58 13.82
CA GLU A 129 -18.95 -14.24 13.94
C GLU A 129 -17.83 -13.21 14.17
N SER A 130 -16.85 -13.50 15.02
CA SER A 130 -15.65 -12.67 15.19
C SER A 130 -14.85 -12.55 13.91
N LEU A 131 -14.70 -13.64 13.15
CA LEU A 131 -14.08 -13.59 11.82
C LEU A 131 -14.85 -12.67 10.87
N ARG A 132 -16.18 -12.74 10.88
CA ARG A 132 -17.05 -11.89 10.06
C ARG A 132 -16.91 -10.41 10.43
N GLN A 133 -16.88 -10.09 11.72
CA GLN A 133 -16.70 -8.72 12.21
C GLN A 133 -15.32 -8.16 11.83
N ALA A 134 -14.27 -8.97 11.98
CA ALA A 134 -12.93 -8.61 11.57
C ALA A 134 -12.85 -8.33 10.06
N MET A 135 -13.47 -9.18 9.24
CA MET A 135 -13.61 -8.97 7.79
C MET A 135 -14.33 -7.65 7.47
N LEU A 136 -15.44 -7.34 8.13
CA LEU A 136 -16.18 -6.09 7.89
C LEU A 136 -15.33 -4.85 8.23
N ALA A 137 -14.65 -4.87 9.38
CA ALA A 137 -13.74 -3.81 9.79
C ALA A 137 -12.57 -3.65 8.80
N GLY A 138 -11.97 -4.76 8.38
CA GLY A 138 -10.91 -4.81 7.37
C GLY A 138 -11.34 -4.22 6.04
N ARG A 139 -12.56 -4.52 5.57
CA ARG A 139 -13.11 -3.95 4.32
C ARG A 139 -13.24 -2.44 4.40
N ALA A 140 -13.73 -1.93 5.53
CA ALA A 140 -13.85 -0.50 5.74
C ALA A 140 -12.47 0.19 5.67
N LEU A 141 -11.47 -0.38 6.35
CA LEU A 141 -10.10 0.12 6.27
C LEU A 141 -9.50 0.03 4.85
N LEU A 142 -9.75 -1.06 4.11
CA LEU A 142 -9.28 -1.18 2.72
C LEU A 142 -9.84 -0.04 1.87
N ARG A 143 -11.14 0.24 1.96
CA ARG A 143 -11.79 1.32 1.20
C ARG A 143 -11.15 2.68 1.48
N GLU A 144 -10.87 2.97 2.74
CA GLU A 144 -10.14 4.19 3.13
C GLU A 144 -8.71 4.20 2.58
N LEU A 145 -8.02 3.06 2.63
CA LEU A 145 -6.63 2.96 2.22
C LEU A 145 -6.45 3.18 0.72
N VAL A 146 -7.37 2.66 -0.11
CA VAL A 146 -7.35 2.84 -1.57
C VAL A 146 -7.90 4.20 -2.02
N ALA A 147 -8.82 4.81 -1.26
CA ALA A 147 -9.39 6.12 -1.57
C ALA A 147 -8.57 7.30 -1.04
N ALA A 148 -7.69 7.07 -0.05
CA ALA A 148 -6.97 8.16 0.60
C ALA A 148 -6.10 8.96 -0.41
N PRO A 149 -6.12 10.30 -0.34
CA PRO A 149 -5.20 11.10 -1.14
C PRO A 149 -3.75 10.85 -0.72
N PRO A 150 -2.76 11.04 -1.61
CA PRO A 150 -1.36 10.96 -1.25
C PRO A 150 -1.05 11.94 -0.11
N ARG A 151 -0.31 11.48 0.90
CA ARG A 151 0.12 12.30 2.05
C ARG A 151 1.62 12.57 1.99
N VAL A 152 2.05 12.99 0.80
CA VAL A 152 3.38 13.51 0.49
C VAL A 152 3.28 15.05 0.56
N PRO A 153 4.30 15.83 0.94
CA PRO A 153 4.23 17.26 0.72
C PRO A 153 4.08 17.43 -0.79
N ASP A 154 3.08 18.19 -1.21
CA ASP A 154 2.87 18.57 -2.59
C ASP A 154 4.21 19.07 -3.15
N VAL A 155 4.89 18.27 -3.96
CA VAL A 155 5.90 18.83 -4.85
C VAL A 155 5.04 19.44 -5.93
N ALA A 156 4.65 20.70 -5.70
CA ALA A 156 3.84 21.48 -6.61
C ALA A 156 4.33 21.20 -8.04
N PRO A 157 3.45 20.97 -9.02
CA PRO A 157 3.88 20.86 -10.39
C PRO A 157 4.75 22.10 -10.65
N VAL A 158 6.00 21.88 -11.07
CA VAL A 158 6.88 22.95 -11.51
C VAL A 158 6.14 23.63 -12.64
N SER A 159 5.37 24.65 -12.30
CA SER A 159 4.73 25.55 -13.25
C SER A 159 5.88 26.01 -14.08
N GLN A 160 5.86 25.63 -15.36
CA GLN A 160 6.86 26.04 -16.34
C GLN A 160 6.96 27.55 -16.21
N ARG A 161 7.97 28.03 -15.49
CA ARG A 161 8.39 29.42 -15.56
C ARG A 161 8.87 29.55 -16.99
N LYS A 162 7.96 30.01 -17.85
CA LYS A 162 8.20 30.59 -19.16
C LYS A 162 9.59 31.23 -19.09
N ALA A 163 10.55 30.62 -19.76
CA ALA A 163 11.93 31.04 -19.71
C ALA A 163 11.97 32.51 -20.11
N ALA A 164 12.11 33.40 -19.12
CA ALA A 164 12.42 34.78 -19.36
C ALA A 164 13.86 34.79 -19.88
N VAL A 165 13.98 34.92 -21.20
CA VAL A 165 15.23 35.19 -21.91
C VAL A 165 15.89 36.39 -21.23
N PRO A 166 17.11 36.28 -20.66
CA PRO A 166 17.80 37.44 -20.15
C PRO A 166 18.18 38.33 -21.34
N GLY A 167 17.72 39.58 -21.31
CA GLY A 167 18.02 40.58 -22.33
C GLY A 167 19.53 40.75 -22.49
N ARG A 168 20.01 40.42 -23.70
CA ARG A 168 21.35 40.78 -24.16
C ARG A 168 21.42 42.30 -24.23
N ARG A 169 22.14 42.94 -23.31
CA ARG A 169 22.51 44.36 -23.47
C ARG A 169 23.41 44.47 -24.70
N VAL A 170 22.90 45.13 -25.74
CA VAL A 170 23.68 45.55 -26.91
C VAL A 170 24.26 46.92 -26.57
N PRO A 171 25.58 47.13 -26.59
CA PRO A 171 26.16 48.48 -26.45
C PRO A 171 25.85 49.33 -27.70
N PRO A 172 25.72 50.66 -27.58
CA PRO A 172 25.45 51.51 -28.73
C PRO A 172 26.66 51.56 -29.67
N GLN A 173 26.46 51.13 -30.92
CA GLN A 173 27.37 51.40 -32.04
C GLN A 173 27.19 52.88 -32.43
N ARG A 174 28.16 53.72 -32.09
CA ARG A 174 28.23 55.10 -32.58
C ARG A 174 28.83 55.03 -33.98
N SER A 175 28.00 54.81 -34.99
CA SER A 175 28.40 54.89 -36.38
C SER A 175 28.90 56.31 -36.68
N ALA A 176 30.18 56.40 -37.02
CA ALA A 176 30.78 57.58 -37.60
C ALA A 176 30.02 57.95 -38.87
N THR A 177 29.40 59.13 -38.86
CA THR A 177 28.92 59.79 -40.08
C THR A 177 30.06 60.68 -40.55
N LEU A 178 30.76 60.25 -41.60
CA LEU A 178 31.41 61.17 -42.51
C LEU A 178 30.31 62.03 -43.15
N HIS A 179 30.45 63.35 -43.04
CA HIS A 179 29.73 64.30 -43.90
C HIS A 179 30.74 64.79 -44.97
N PRO A 180 30.28 65.09 -46.20
CA PRO A 180 31.12 65.31 -47.38
C PRO A 180 31.91 66.62 -47.36
#